data_AF-A0A6P0HZW9-F1
#
_entry.id   AF-A0A6P0HZW9-F1
#
_cell.length_a   1.000
_cell.length_b   1.000
_cell.length_c   1.000
_cell.angle_alpha   90.00
_cell.angle_beta   90.00
_cell.angle_gamma   90.00
#
_symmetry.space_group_name_H-M   'P 1'
#
loop_
_entity.id
_entity.type
_entity.pdbx_description
1 polymer ?
#
loop_
_entity_poly.entity_id
_entity_poly.type
_entity_poly.pdbx_seq_one_letter_code
_entity_poly.pdbx_strand_id
1 'polypeptide(L)' 'GDIPEYIEVDMQKVETGQIVHLSDVALPAGVVSVALSLGEDHDLAVASVLSHSESHLQHYLFLKMIGWVE' A
#
# COMPACT_ATOMS: atom_id res chain seq x y z
N GLY A 1 -1.85 -3.09 30.91
CA GLY A 1 -1.63 -3.90 29.71
C GLY A 1 -1.57 -2.91 28.59
N ASP A 2 -0.38 -2.73 28.03
CA ASP A 2 -0.08 -1.61 27.12
C ASP A 2 -0.53 -1.97 25.70
N ILE A 3 -1.83 -2.21 25.55
CA ILE A 3 -2.45 -2.55 24.27
C ILE A 3 -2.92 -1.26 23.61
N PRO A 4 -2.35 -0.87 22.47
CA PRO A 4 -2.77 0.31 21.73
C PRO A 4 -4.11 0.05 21.03
N GLU A 5 -4.96 1.07 20.95
CA GLU A 5 -6.21 1.00 20.18
C GLU A 5 -5.95 1.06 18.67
N TYR A 6 -4.89 1.75 18.25
CA TYR A 6 -4.45 1.85 16.87
C TYR A 6 -2.93 2.03 16.78
N ILE A 7 -2.39 1.73 15.61
CA ILE A 7 -0.97 1.96 15.26
C ILE A 7 -0.96 2.95 14.11
N GLU A 8 -0.19 4.03 14.26
CA GLU A 8 -0.04 5.04 13.21
C GLU A 8 1.03 4.60 12.20
N VAL A 9 0.74 4.79 10.92
CA VAL A 9 1.67 4.47 9.82
C VAL A 9 1.95 5.75 9.05
N ASP A 10 3.21 6.20 9.07
CA ASP A 10 3.65 7.38 8.33
C ASP A 10 3.84 7.04 6.84
N MET A 11 2.95 7.58 6.00
CA MET A 11 2.99 7.39 4.55
C MET A 11 3.64 8.57 3.80
N GLN A 12 4.15 9.61 4.49
CA GLN A 12 4.63 10.83 3.83
C GLN A 12 5.87 10.62 2.96
N LYS A 13 6.70 9.63 3.29
CA LYS A 13 7.95 9.33 2.58
C LYS A 13 7.85 8.12 1.65
N VAL A 14 6.66 7.51 1.55
CA VAL A 14 6.45 6.31 0.73
C VAL A 14 6.27 6.74 -0.72
N GLU A 15 7.11 6.21 -1.61
CA GLU A 15 7.08 6.56 -3.03
C GLU A 15 6.06 5.71 -3.81
N THR A 16 5.66 6.21 -4.97
CA THR A 16 4.77 5.49 -5.89
C THR A 16 5.42 4.18 -6.36
N GLY A 17 4.70 3.07 -6.23
CA GLY A 17 5.16 1.72 -6.50
C GLY A 17 5.72 1.00 -5.27
N GLN A 18 5.86 1.67 -4.13
CA GLN A 18 6.32 1.04 -2.89
C GLN A 18 5.16 0.41 -2.12
N ILE A 19 5.51 -0.64 -1.38
CA ILE A 19 4.63 -1.40 -0.51
C ILE A 19 5.22 -1.32 0.89
N VAL A 20 4.43 -0.83 1.84
CA VAL A 20 4.78 -0.80 3.27
C VAL A 20 4.44 -2.16 3.87
N HIS A 21 5.44 -2.81 4.44
CA HIS A 21 5.28 -4.10 5.10
C HIS A 21 5.08 -3.91 6.61
N LEU A 22 4.61 -4.95 7.30
CA LEU A 22 4.34 -4.90 8.74
C LEU A 22 5.63 -4.67 9.55
N SER A 23 6.77 -5.13 9.04
CA SER A 23 8.10 -4.89 9.59
C SER A 23 8.55 -3.42 9.54
N ASP A 24 8.05 -2.64 8.57
CA ASP A 24 8.37 -1.22 8.40
C ASP A 24 7.56 -0.31 9.36
N VAL A 25 6.54 -0.86 10.02
CA VAL A 25 5.65 -0.11 10.91
C VAL A 25 6.28 0.07 12.29
N ALA A 26 6.33 1.31 12.77
CA ALA A 26 6.82 1.62 14.11
C ALA A 26 5.84 1.11 15.18
N LEU A 27 6.22 0.05 15.88
CA LEU A 27 5.46 -0.49 17.01
C LEU A 27 5.79 0.27 18.31
N PRO A 28 4.80 0.65 19.12
CA PRO A 28 5.03 1.34 20.39
C PRO A 28 5.73 0.43 21.42
N ALA A 29 6.39 1.06 22.40
CA ALA A 29 7.18 0.35 23.41
C ALA A 29 6.33 -0.70 24.15
N GLY A 30 6.82 -1.95 24.17
CA GLY A 30 6.14 -3.07 24.83
C GLY A 30 5.15 -3.83 23.94
N VAL A 31 4.91 -3.38 22.71
CA VAL A 31 4.05 -4.07 21.72
C VAL A 31 4.91 -4.80 20.70
N VAL A 32 4.59 -6.08 20.51
CA VAL A 32 5.27 -6.94 19.53
C VAL A 32 4.22 -7.53 18.61
N SER A 33 4.52 -7.56 17.31
CA SER A 33 3.68 -8.26 16.34
C SER A 33 3.87 -9.77 16.48
N VAL A 34 2.78 -10.48 16.79
CA VAL A 34 2.76 -11.95 16.80
C VAL A 34 3.04 -12.49 15.39
N ALA A 35 2.57 -11.78 14.35
CA ALA A 35 2.81 -12.17 12.96
C ALA A 35 4.30 -12.13 12.62
N LEU A 36 5.02 -11.06 12.97
CA LEU A 36 6.47 -10.98 12.75
C LEU A 36 7.26 -12.01 13.57
N SER A 37 6.68 -12.50 14.67
CA SER A 37 7.31 -13.55 15.50
C SER A 37 7.22 -14.95 14.87
N LEU A 38 6.38 -15.15 13.86
CA LEU A 38 6.18 -16.42 13.17
C LEU A 38 7.18 -16.64 12.01
N GLY A 39 7.97 -15.63 11.64
CA GLY A 39 9.00 -15.69 10.59
C GLY A 39 8.79 -14.67 9.46
N GLU A 40 9.77 -14.53 8.56
CA GLU A 40 9.74 -13.58 7.43
C GLU A 40 8.56 -13.79 6.47
N ASP A 41 8.06 -15.03 6.36
CA ASP A 41 6.88 -15.36 5.53
C ASP A 41 5.58 -14.66 6.00
N HIS A 42 5.58 -14.12 7.22
CA HIS A 42 4.46 -13.42 7.82
C HIS A 42 4.63 -11.88 7.82
N ASP A 43 5.59 -11.36 7.06
CA ASP A 43 5.72 -9.92 6.83
C ASP A 43 4.68 -9.44 5.80
N LEU A 44 3.47 -9.16 6.31
CA LEU A 44 2.32 -8.84 5.48
C LEU A 44 2.43 -7.42 4.90
N ALA A 45 2.04 -7.27 3.64
CA ALA A 45 1.82 -5.97 3.03
C ALA A 45 0.63 -5.25 3.71
N VAL A 46 0.89 -4.07 4.28
CA VAL A 46 -0.11 -3.26 5.00
C VAL A 46 -0.74 -2.23 4.06
N ALA A 47 0.08 -1.53 3.29
CA ALA A 47 -0.36 -0.48 2.38
C ALA A 47 0.55 -0.40 1.15
N SER A 48 0.05 0.11 0.04
CA SER A 48 0.84 0.38 -1.16
C SER A 48 0.41 1.68 -1.82
N VAL A 49 1.38 2.39 -2.40
CA VAL A 49 1.10 3.61 -3.16
C VAL A 49 1.12 3.25 -4.63
N LEU A 50 -0.05 3.23 -5.27
CA LEU A 50 -0.16 2.92 -6.70
C LEU A 50 -0.32 4.22 -7.50
N SER A 51 0.46 4.35 -8.56
CA SER A 51 0.23 5.40 -9.56
C SER A 51 -1.08 5.10 -10.27
N HIS A 52 -1.93 6.10 -10.43
CA HIS A 52 -3.05 6.04 -11.36
C HIS A 52 -2.50 6.01 -12.78
N SER A 53 -2.24 4.82 -13.33
CA SER A 53 -1.95 4.68 -14.76
C SER A 53 -3.26 4.91 -15.53
N GLU A 54 -3.50 6.19 -15.83
CA GLU A 54 -4.50 6.79 -16.71
C GLU A 54 -5.76 5.97 -17.07
N SER A 55 -6.86 6.31 -16.39
CA SER A 55 -8.22 6.11 -16.91
C SER A 55 -8.55 6.98 -18.15
N HIS A 56 -7.70 7.95 -18.50
CA HIS A 56 -7.92 8.87 -19.62
C HIS A 56 -7.62 8.27 -20.99
N LEU A 57 -6.59 7.41 -21.11
CA LEU A 57 -6.26 6.76 -22.37
C LEU A 57 -7.22 5.62 -22.71
N GLN A 58 -7.85 4.98 -21.72
CA GLN A 58 -8.87 3.97 -21.94
C GLN A 58 -10.06 4.54 -22.72
N HIS A 59 -10.49 5.77 -22.39
CA HIS A 59 -11.59 6.41 -23.12
C HIS A 59 -11.19 6.82 -24.55
N TYR A 60 -10.00 7.41 -24.74
CA TYR A 60 -9.52 7.78 -26.08
C TYR A 60 -9.27 6.55 -26.98
N LEU A 61 -8.66 5.48 -26.44
CA LEU A 61 -8.45 4.22 -27.16
C LEU A 61 -9.78 3.51 -27.46
N PHE A 62 -10.74 3.54 -26.53
CA PHE A 62 -12.08 3.03 -26.76
C PHE A 62 -12.79 3.80 -27.88
N LEU A 63 -12.75 5.14 -27.84
CA LEU A 63 -13.31 6.00 -28.90
C LEU A 63 -12.64 5.78 -30.26
N LYS A 64 -11.31 5.56 -30.29
CA LYS A 64 -10.59 5.18 -31.53
C LYS A 64 -10.98 3.81 -32.05
N MET A 65 -11.16 2.83 -31.17
CA MET A 65 -11.60 1.48 -31.54
C MET A 65 -13.02 1.47 -32.14
N ILE A 66 -13.93 2.30 -31.64
CA ILE A 66 -15.29 2.45 -32.20
C ILE A 66 -15.37 3.46 -33.35
N GLY A 67 -14.28 4.18 -33.67
CA GLY A 67 -14.17 5.08 -34.82
C GLY A 67 -14.70 6.51 -34.62
N TRP A 68 -14.74 7.01 -33.38
CA TRP A 68 -15.32 8.32 -33.03
C TRP A 68 -14.28 9.44 -32.89
N VAL A 69 -13.00 9.10 -32.96
CA VAL A 69 -11.87 10.06 -32.90
C VAL A 69 -10.83 9.63 -33.94
N GLU A 70 -10.31 10.59 -34.70
CA GLU A 70 -9.26 10.37 -35.72
C GLU A 70 -7.84 10.30 -35.11
#